data_AF-A0A928Y948-F1
#
_entry.id   AF-A0A928Y948-F1
#
_cell.length_a   1.000
_cell.length_b   1.000
_cell.length_c   1.000
_cell.angle_alpha   90.00
_cell.angle_beta   90.00
_cell.angle_gamma   90.00
#
_symmetry.space_group_name_H-M   'P 1'
#
loop_
_entity.id
_entity.type
_entity.pdbx_description
1 polymer ?
#
loop_
_entity_poly.entity_id
_entity_poly.type
_entity_poly.pdbx_seq_one_letter_code
_entity_poly.pdbx_strand_id
1 'polypeptide(L)' 'MLDNDQTLIEQAKHDPQAFARLYDRYVDRIYRYAYRQTGDEALAQDVTAVTFERALRHIQRYQWRGQSVLA' A
#
# COMPACT_ATOMS: atom_id res chain seq x y z
N MET A 1 11.67 -13.60 8.54
CA MET A 1 10.29 -13.84 9.01
C MET A 1 9.41 -12.94 8.17
N LEU A 2 8.45 -13.47 7.41
CA LEU A 2 7.50 -12.62 6.67
C LEU A 2 6.56 -12.02 7.73
N ASP A 3 6.77 -10.75 8.08
CA ASP A 3 5.86 -10.03 8.96
C ASP A 3 4.46 -10.03 8.31
N ASN A 4 3.42 -10.28 9.12
CA ASN A 4 2.06 -10.18 8.61
C ASN A 4 1.70 -8.69 8.37
N ASP A 5 0.65 -8.45 7.59
CA ASP A 5 0.28 -7.09 7.18
C ASP A 5 -0.04 -6.19 8.40
N GLN A 6 -0.67 -6.75 9.43
CA GLN A 6 -0.94 -6.04 10.67
C GLN A 6 0.34 -5.58 11.36
N THR A 7 1.36 -6.44 11.48
CA THR A 7 2.65 -6.11 12.08
C THR A 7 3.33 -4.99 11.31
N LEU A 8 3.37 -5.09 9.97
CA LEU A 8 3.97 -4.05 9.12
C LEU A 8 3.22 -2.72 9.23
N ILE A 9 1.89 -2.76 9.31
CA ILE A 9 1.05 -1.55 9.48
C ILE A 9 1.32 -0.89 10.83
N GLU A 10 1.39 -1.66 11.92
CA GLU A 10 1.69 -1.09 13.25
C GLU A 10 3.10 -0.50 13.31
N GLN A 11 4.10 -1.16 12.70
CA GLN A 11 5.45 -0.62 12.60
C GLN A 11 5.49 0.66 11.75
N ALA A 12 4.79 0.67 10.62
CA ALA A 12 4.77 1.79 9.68
C ALA A 12 4.10 3.06 10.23
N LYS A 13 3.38 2.97 11.35
CA LYS A 13 2.91 4.16 12.10
C LYS A 13 4.05 4.97 12.71
N HIS A 14 5.18 4.33 12.99
CA HIS A 14 6.31 4.90 13.72
C HIS A 14 7.61 4.89 12.92
N ASP A 15 7.72 4.02 11.91
CA ASP A 15 8.92 3.86 11.08
C ASP A 15 8.57 3.93 9.58
N PRO A 16 9.00 5.00 8.87
CA PRO A 16 8.86 5.09 7.42
C PRO A 16 9.49 3.92 6.65
N GLN A 17 10.54 3.28 7.17
CA GLN A 17 11.12 2.11 6.51
C GLN A 17 10.21 0.88 6.55
N ALA A 18 9.38 0.74 7.59
CA ALA A 18 8.37 -0.31 7.64
C ALA A 18 7.27 -0.08 6.58
N PHE A 19 6.97 1.17 6.23
CA PHE A 19 6.07 1.48 5.11
C PHE A 19 6.66 1.04 3.76
N ALA A 20 7.97 1.14 3.57
CA ALA A 20 8.62 0.67 2.34
C ALA A 20 8.38 -0.84 2.10
N ARG A 21 8.33 -1.64 3.16
CA ARG A 21 7.98 -3.07 3.03
C ARG A 21 6.53 -3.29 2.58
N LEU A 22 5.60 -2.44 3.02
CA LEU A 22 4.22 -2.45 2.52
C LEU A 22 4.19 -2.03 1.04
N TYR A 23 4.98 -1.03 0.66
CA TYR A 23 5.12 -0.59 -0.72
C TYR A 23 5.60 -1.74 -1.62
N ASP A 24 6.75 -2.35 -1.30
CA ASP A 24 7.32 -3.46 -2.09
C ASP A 24 6.35 -4.63 -2.24
N ARG A 25 5.53 -4.90 -1.21
CA ARG A 25 4.55 -5.98 -1.21
C ARG A 25 3.33 -5.71 -2.11
N TYR A 26 2.89 -4.46 -2.22
CA TYR A 26 1.63 -4.13 -2.88
C TYR A 26 1.76 -3.33 -4.17
N VAL A 27 2.91 -2.74 -4.47
CA VAL A 27 3.11 -1.84 -5.63
C VAL A 27 2.70 -2.53 -6.92
N ASP A 28 3.18 -3.75 -7.15
CA ASP A 28 2.84 -4.54 -8.34
C ASP A 28 1.34 -4.80 -8.47
N ARG A 29 0.66 -5.12 -7.36
CA ARG A 29 -0.77 -5.45 -7.38
C ARG A 29 -1.62 -4.20 -7.64
N ILE A 30 -1.28 -3.09 -6.99
CA ILE A 30 -1.97 -1.81 -7.16
C ILE A 30 -1.73 -1.27 -8.57
N TYR A 31 -0.49 -1.32 -9.06
CA TYR A 31 -0.15 -0.92 -10.42
C TYR A 31 -0.90 -1.76 -11.47
N ARG A 32 -0.88 -3.09 -11.36
CA ARG A 32 -1.61 -3.97 -12.28
C ARG A 32 -3.11 -3.72 -12.24
N TYR A 33 -3.68 -3.43 -11.06
CA TYR A 33 -5.08 -3.07 -10.95
C TYR A 33 -5.36 -1.73 -11.65
N ALA A 34 -4.57 -0.70 -11.36
CA ALA A 34 -4.71 0.62 -11.99
C ALA A 34 -4.60 0.52 -13.51
N TYR A 35 -3.57 -0.18 -14.01
CA TYR A 35 -3.36 -0.39 -15.45
C TYR A 35 -4.52 -1.13 -16.11
N ARG A 36 -5.10 -2.16 -15.45
CA ARG A 36 -6.30 -2.84 -15.97
C ARG A 36 -7.52 -1.93 -16.06
N GLN A 37 -7.61 -0.90 -15.20
CA GLN A 37 -8.73 0.05 -15.21
C GLN A 37 -8.52 1.20 -16.19
N THR A 38 -7.28 1.68 -16.36
CA THR A 38 -6.97 2.86 -17.18
C THR A 38 -6.58 2.49 -18.61
N GLY A 39 -5.94 1.34 -18.83
CA GLY A 39 -5.30 0.97 -20.09
C GLY A 39 -4.08 1.83 -20.45
N ASP A 40 -3.64 2.70 -19.54
CA ASP A 40 -2.59 3.70 -19.74
C ASP A 40 -1.54 3.61 -18.62
N GLU A 41 -0.27 3.53 -19.02
CA GLU A 41 0.86 3.37 -18.11
C GLU A 41 1.09 4.59 -17.21
N ALA A 42 1.06 5.80 -17.77
CA ALA A 42 1.29 7.02 -17.01
C ALA A 42 0.18 7.24 -15.97
N LEU A 43 -1.08 7.06 -16.37
CA LEU A 43 -2.22 7.12 -15.44
C LEU A 43 -2.14 6.03 -14.37
N ALA A 44 -1.69 4.82 -14.72
CA ALA A 44 -1.53 3.74 -13.75
C ALA A 44 -0.44 4.05 -12.72
N GLN A 45 0.68 4.63 -13.15
CA GLN A 45 1.76 5.08 -12.26
C GLN A 45 1.25 6.18 -11.31
N ASP A 46 0.54 7.18 -11.83
CA ASP A 46 -0.03 8.27 -11.03
C ASP A 46 -1.02 7.76 -9.99
N VAL A 47 -1.96 6.89 -10.39
CA VAL A 47 -2.94 6.29 -9.46
C VAL A 47 -2.24 5.49 -8.36
N THR A 48 -1.18 4.76 -8.73
CA THR A 48 -0.38 3.99 -7.77
C THR A 48 0.31 4.91 -6.77
N ALA A 49 0.97 5.97 -7.25
CA ALA A 49 1.65 6.96 -6.42
C ALA A 49 0.67 7.66 -5.45
N VAL A 50 -0.45 8.16 -5.96
CA VAL A 50 -1.49 8.83 -5.14
C VAL A 50 -2.07 7.86 -4.10
N THR A 51 -2.22 6.59 -4.44
CA THR A 51 -2.72 5.57 -3.50
C THR A 51 -1.77 5.40 -2.32
N PHE A 52 -0.47 5.22 -2.56
CA PHE A 52 0.52 5.09 -1.49
C PHE A 52 0.73 6.38 -0.72
N GLU A 53 0.69 7.53 -1.37
CA GLU A 53 0.77 8.84 -0.75
C GLU A 53 -0.39 9.05 0.25
N ARG A 54 -1.62 8.69 -0.15
CA ARG A 54 -2.80 8.72 0.73
C ARG A 54 -2.66 7.71 1.87
N ALA A 55 -2.20 6.50 1.59
CA ALA A 55 -1.98 5.49 2.61
C ALA A 55 -0.98 5.99 3.67
N LEU A 56 0.16 6.55 3.25
CA LEU A 56 1.18 7.09 4.13
C LEU A 56 0.65 8.24 5.00
N ARG A 57 -0.11 9.18 4.42
CA ARG A 57 -0.72 10.29 5.17
C ARG A 57 -1.69 9.83 6.27
N HIS A 58 -2.35 8.69 6.06
CA HIS A 58 -3.40 8.21 6.97
C HIS A 58 -2.97 7.05 7.86
N ILE A 59 -1.77 6.48 7.66
CA ILE A 59 -1.36 5.25 8.34
C ILE A 59 -1.33 5.37 9.86
N GLN A 60 -0.94 6.53 10.40
CA GLN A 60 -0.91 6.77 11.85
C GLN A 60 -2.27 6.59 12.53
N ARG A 61 -3.36 6.87 11.81
CA ARG A 61 -4.74 6.78 12.33
C ARG A 61 -5.45 5.52 11.87
N TYR A 62 -4.81 4.72 11.00
CA TYR A 62 -5.38 3.51 10.47
C TYR A 62 -5.47 2.43 11.56
N GLN A 63 -6.62 1.77 11.63
CA GLN A 63 -6.86 0.64 12.52
C GLN A 63 -7.06 -0.61 11.69
N TRP A 64 -6.22 -1.62 11.91
CA TRP A 64 -6.39 -2.93 11.28
C TRP A 64 -7.68 -3.59 11.75
N ARG A 65 -8.54 -4.00 10.83
CA ARG A 65 -9.85 -4.62 11.12
C ARG A 65 -9.94 -6.10 10.75
N GLY A 66 -8.81 -6.77 10.49
CA GLY A 66 -8.77 -8.19 10.14
C GLY A 66 -9.22 -8.51 8.70
N GLN A 67 -9.62 -7.53 7.91
CA GLN A 67 -9.91 -7.70 6.48
C GLN A 67 -8.70 -7.29 5.67
N SER A 68 -7.97 -8.30 5.15
CA SER A 68 -7.13 -8.05 3.98
C SER A 68 -8.06 -7.81 2.78
N VAL A 69 -8.16 -6.56 2.33
CA VAL A 69 -8.85 -6.19 1.09
C VAL A 69 -8.12 -6.70 -0.16
N LEU A 70 -6.95 -7.31 0.03
CA LEU A 70 -6.10 -7.87 -1.01
C LEU A 70 -5.78 -9.35 -0.73
N ALA A 71 -6.69 -10.11 -0.12
CA ALA A 71 -6.58 -11.58 -0.16
C ALA A 71 -6.95 -12.11 -1.56
#